data_AF-A0AAU4Z8Q7-F1
#
_entry.id   AF-A0AAU4Z8Q7-F1
#
_cell.length_a   1.000
_cell.length_b   1.000
_cell.length_c   1.000
_cell.angle_alpha   90.00
_cell.angle_beta   90.00
_cell.angle_gamma   90.00
#
_symmetry.space_group_name_H-M   'P 1'
#
loop_
_entity.id
_entity.type
_entity.pdbx_description
1 polymer ?
#
loop_
_entity_poly.entity_id
_entity_poly.type
_entity_poly.pdbx_seq_one_letter_code
_entity_poly.pdbx_strand_id
1 'polypeptide(L)'
;MSFGQGEPSWGPGGTQTPDWAALADESAARKRRKRWLLIGGGVLATAAIGAIVATAVISANKNDSPTGSGKNASELPAPSDLPSETAEPEPSFSSVAPPPPPNPKDYISDAKKDRAPITVDAFFPGKKLTMGDRVYAKGATQQTKNCAATTKGALGSVLVNNGCDQVIRATYSKDGVAVTVGLAVFPTEAQAKKAARQASGSVATLSGSGVPAFCPAGSVCRRTANSYGRYAYFAISGFTNGKSVTTADKNVYTTGDDLTNFTFRQIHRRGELQASVAATAPAA
;
A
#
# COMPACT_ATOMS: atom_id res chain seq x y z
N MET A 1 5.45 28.69 -48.83
CA MET A 1 4.52 28.37 -47.74
C MET A 1 5.34 28.21 -46.48
N SER A 2 5.01 29.02 -45.46
CA SER A 2 5.87 29.40 -44.34
C SER A 2 5.72 28.43 -43.16
N PHE A 3 6.83 28.05 -42.53
CA PHE A 3 6.86 27.33 -41.26
C PHE A 3 6.95 28.37 -40.13
N GLY A 4 5.85 28.56 -39.38
CA GLY A 4 5.80 29.46 -38.23
C GLY A 4 6.25 28.74 -36.95
N GLN A 5 7.42 29.14 -36.44
CA GLN A 5 7.78 28.96 -35.03
C GLN A 5 7.03 30.00 -34.20
N GLY A 6 6.45 29.56 -33.09
CA GLY A 6 5.82 30.44 -32.09
C GLY A 6 6.20 29.95 -30.69
N GLU A 7 7.28 30.50 -30.16
CA GLU A 7 7.57 30.49 -28.72
C GLU A 7 6.52 31.34 -27.98
N PRO A 8 6.04 30.92 -26.80
CA PRO A 8 5.38 31.84 -25.89
C PRO A 8 6.42 32.50 -24.96
N SER A 9 6.45 33.83 -25.06
CA SER A 9 7.22 34.75 -24.22
C SER A 9 6.92 34.59 -22.73
N TRP A 10 7.94 34.39 -21.91
CA TRP A 10 7.86 34.61 -20.46
C TRP A 10 8.35 36.03 -20.14
N GLY A 11 7.42 36.87 -19.68
CA GLY A 11 7.67 38.18 -19.06
C GLY A 11 6.85 38.30 -17.76
N PRO A 12 7.25 39.18 -16.81
CA PRO A 12 7.23 38.85 -15.39
C PRO A 12 6.13 39.51 -14.57
N GLY A 13 5.80 38.91 -13.41
CA GLY A 13 5.24 39.60 -12.23
C GLY A 13 3.71 39.52 -12.07
N GLY A 14 3.25 38.57 -11.27
CA GLY A 14 1.88 38.54 -10.75
C GLY A 14 1.68 37.40 -9.76
N THR A 15 1.53 37.72 -8.49
CA THR A 15 1.28 36.82 -7.35
C THR A 15 -0.05 36.07 -7.53
N GLN A 16 -0.04 34.94 -8.25
CA GLN A 16 -1.17 34.01 -8.23
C GLN A 16 -1.04 33.09 -7.03
N THR A 17 -1.48 33.59 -5.87
CA THR A 17 -1.83 32.71 -4.77
C THR A 17 -3.11 31.96 -5.15
N PRO A 18 -3.20 30.64 -4.92
CA PRO A 18 -4.42 29.88 -5.15
C PRO A 18 -5.58 30.51 -4.37
N ASP A 19 -6.75 30.63 -5.01
CA ASP A 19 -7.97 31.12 -4.37
C ASP A 19 -8.48 30.08 -3.36
N TRP A 20 -7.92 30.14 -2.15
CA TRP A 20 -8.30 29.29 -1.02
C TRP A 20 -9.74 29.54 -0.56
N ALA A 21 -10.30 30.72 -0.87
CA ALA A 21 -11.69 31.03 -0.56
C ALA A 21 -12.64 30.24 -1.49
N ALA A 22 -12.32 30.14 -2.78
CA ALA A 22 -13.08 29.30 -3.70
C ALA A 22 -13.07 27.81 -3.31
N LEU A 23 -11.93 27.27 -2.84
CA LEU A 23 -11.85 25.89 -2.35
C LEU A 23 -12.58 25.67 -1.01
N ALA A 24 -12.60 26.68 -0.13
CA ALA A 24 -13.34 26.62 1.12
C ALA A 24 -14.86 26.65 0.86
N ASP A 25 -15.33 27.47 -0.07
CA ASP A 25 -16.75 27.54 -0.46
C ASP A 25 -17.22 26.26 -1.16
N GLU A 26 -16.39 25.65 -2.01
CA GLU A 26 -16.71 24.39 -2.67
C GLU A 26 -16.83 23.23 -1.66
N SER A 27 -15.99 23.24 -0.61
CA SER A 27 -16.03 22.30 0.51
C SER A 27 -17.28 22.50 1.38
N ALA A 28 -17.67 23.75 1.63
CA ALA A 28 -18.88 24.10 2.37
C ALA A 28 -20.15 23.70 1.62
N ALA A 29 -20.20 23.88 0.29
CA ALA A 29 -21.33 23.49 -0.56
C ALA A 29 -21.50 21.95 -0.63
N ARG A 30 -20.39 21.19 -0.67
CA ARG A 30 -20.42 19.72 -0.67
C ARG A 30 -20.91 19.14 0.65
N LYS A 31 -20.54 19.76 1.78
CA LYS A 31 -21.02 19.39 3.12
C LYS A 31 -22.52 19.65 3.29
N ARG A 32 -23.07 20.75 2.72
CA ARG A 32 -24.52 21.02 2.70
C ARG A 32 -25.31 19.99 1.88
N ARG A 33 -24.82 19.62 0.68
CA ARG A 33 -25.45 18.56 -0.15
C ARG A 33 -25.46 17.19 0.54
N LYS A 34 -24.37 16.82 1.22
CA LYS A 34 -24.28 15.54 1.97
C LYS A 34 -25.19 15.53 3.21
N ARG A 35 -25.39 16.68 3.86
CA ARG A 35 -26.32 16.83 4.99
C ARG A 35 -27.79 16.71 4.56
N TRP A 36 -28.17 17.23 3.40
CA TRP A 36 -29.53 17.08 2.85
C TRP A 36 -29.85 15.64 2.41
N LEU A 37 -28.89 14.91 1.83
CA LEU A 37 -29.07 13.50 1.49
C LEU A 37 -29.20 12.58 2.72
N LEU A 38 -28.58 12.95 3.85
CA LEU A 38 -28.74 12.23 5.12
C LEU A 38 -30.04 12.57 5.86
N ILE A 39 -30.65 13.73 5.58
CA ILE A 39 -31.95 14.14 6.15
C ILE A 39 -33.12 13.64 5.29
N GLY A 40 -32.94 13.48 3.97
CA GLY A 40 -33.98 12.96 3.06
C GLY A 40 -34.08 11.43 2.95
N GLY A 41 -33.07 10.68 3.42
CA GLY A 41 -33.04 9.22 3.37
C GLY A 41 -33.46 8.49 4.65
N GLY A 42 -34.00 9.21 5.64
CA GLY A 42 -34.22 8.71 7.01
C GLY A 42 -35.67 8.79 7.50
N VAL A 43 -36.66 8.43 6.67
CA VAL A 43 -38.09 8.35 7.08
C VAL A 43 -38.59 6.91 7.28
N LEU A 44 -37.72 5.90 7.23
CA LEU A 44 -38.07 4.54 7.65
C LEU A 44 -37.02 3.95 8.60
N ALA A 45 -37.03 4.45 9.83
CA ALA A 45 -36.72 3.73 11.07
C ALA A 45 -36.24 4.72 12.13
N THR A 46 -37.14 5.23 12.97
CA THR A 46 -36.78 5.67 14.33
C THR A 46 -38.05 5.68 15.18
N ALA A 47 -38.20 4.61 15.96
CA ALA A 47 -38.85 4.73 17.25
C ALA A 47 -37.74 4.63 18.31
N ALA A 48 -37.84 5.51 19.32
CA ALA A 48 -37.24 5.44 20.65
C ALA A 48 -35.97 6.29 20.93
N ILE A 49 -36.24 7.39 21.66
CA ILE A 49 -35.46 7.98 22.77
C ILE A 49 -34.26 8.86 22.34
N GLY A 50 -34.06 10.08 22.84
CA GLY A 50 -34.64 10.83 23.95
C GLY A 50 -34.06 12.25 23.99
N ALA A 51 -34.65 13.06 24.86
CA ALA A 51 -34.71 14.52 24.87
C ALA A 51 -33.50 15.25 25.49
N ILE A 52 -33.25 16.49 25.00
CA ILE A 52 -32.89 17.75 25.72
C ILE A 52 -31.54 17.74 26.49
N VAL A 53 -30.57 18.65 26.28
CA VAL A 53 -30.54 20.09 26.63
C VAL A 53 -29.57 20.84 25.69
N ALA A 54 -29.97 22.02 25.21
CA ALA A 54 -29.08 23.02 24.64
C ALA A 54 -29.42 24.41 25.23
N THR A 55 -28.51 24.98 26.00
CA THR A 55 -28.32 26.41 26.32
C THR A 55 -26.95 26.50 27.01
N ALA A 56 -25.99 27.34 26.61
CA ALA A 56 -26.04 28.77 26.87
C ALA A 56 -25.00 29.58 26.05
N VAL A 57 -25.53 30.57 25.33
CA VAL A 57 -25.11 31.97 25.12
C VAL A 57 -23.71 32.34 24.58
N ILE A 58 -23.68 32.81 23.33
CA ILE A 58 -22.84 33.94 22.88
C ILE A 58 -23.77 35.16 22.79
N SER A 59 -23.48 36.24 23.50
CA SER A 59 -23.78 37.62 23.07
C SER A 59 -23.36 38.65 24.12
N ALA A 60 -22.37 39.47 23.80
CA ALA A 60 -22.37 40.90 24.13
C ALA A 60 -21.27 41.60 23.31
N ASN A 61 -21.61 42.05 22.10
CA ASN A 61 -20.99 43.25 21.52
C ASN A 61 -21.77 43.74 20.29
N LYS A 62 -22.55 44.80 20.48
CA LYS A 62 -22.97 45.85 19.52
C LYS A 62 -23.95 46.77 20.27
N ASN A 63 -23.54 48.00 20.58
CA ASN A 63 -23.73 49.26 19.83
C ASN A 63 -24.89 50.05 20.43
N ASP A 64 -24.60 51.20 21.04
CA ASP A 64 -25.12 52.53 20.63
C ASP A 64 -24.65 53.63 21.61
N SER A 65 -24.19 54.74 21.04
CA SER A 65 -23.87 56.03 21.70
C SER A 65 -25.13 56.92 21.73
N PRO A 66 -25.08 58.21 22.14
CA PRO A 66 -24.50 58.85 23.33
C PRO A 66 -25.53 59.76 24.04
N THR A 67 -25.51 59.90 25.37
CA THR A 67 -26.01 61.13 26.03
C THR A 67 -25.48 61.25 27.45
N GLY A 68 -25.03 62.44 27.84
CA GLY A 68 -25.15 62.89 29.23
C GLY A 68 -23.86 62.95 30.04
N SER A 69 -22.97 63.86 29.67
CA SER A 69 -22.23 64.78 30.54
C SER A 69 -22.33 64.57 32.06
N GLY A 70 -21.17 64.35 32.74
CA GLY A 70 -21.19 64.42 34.19
C GLY A 70 -19.91 64.08 34.96
N LYS A 71 -18.79 64.74 34.66
CA LYS A 71 -17.75 65.17 35.61
C LYS A 71 -16.88 64.09 36.31
N ASN A 72 -15.58 64.39 36.29
CA ASN A 72 -14.46 63.83 37.06
C ASN A 72 -13.77 62.58 36.47
N ALA A 73 -12.75 62.82 35.63
CA ALA A 73 -11.79 61.79 35.22
C ALA A 73 -10.36 62.36 35.15
N SER A 74 -9.97 63.18 36.15
CA SER A 74 -8.60 63.73 36.25
C SER A 74 -7.74 63.10 37.35
N GLU A 75 -8.18 61.99 37.95
CA GLU A 75 -7.34 61.18 38.85
C GLU A 75 -7.70 59.70 38.63
N LEU A 76 -7.00 59.06 37.70
CA LEU A 76 -6.85 57.61 37.71
C LEU A 76 -5.38 57.35 38.06
N PRO A 77 -5.09 56.48 39.05
CA PRO A 77 -3.72 56.11 39.33
C PRO A 77 -3.14 55.45 38.07
N ALA A 78 -1.92 55.82 37.71
CA ALA A 78 -1.18 55.12 36.67
C ALA A 78 -1.19 53.61 36.98
N PRO A 79 -1.32 52.72 35.99
CA PRO A 79 -1.25 51.29 36.24
C PRO A 79 0.08 51.01 36.92
N SER A 80 0.03 50.46 38.13
CA SER A 80 1.23 49.96 38.80
C SER A 80 1.94 49.01 37.86
N ASP A 81 3.22 49.27 37.60
CA ASP A 81 4.08 48.36 36.85
C ASP A 81 3.92 46.96 37.44
N LEU A 82 3.41 46.04 36.63
CA LEU A 82 3.43 44.61 36.96
C LEU A 82 4.89 44.25 37.24
N PRO A 83 5.18 43.48 38.31
CA PRO A 83 6.55 43.04 38.54
C PRO A 83 7.01 42.36 37.25
N SER A 84 8.17 42.78 36.72
CA SER A 84 8.77 42.11 35.57
C SER A 84 8.85 40.63 35.90
N GLU A 85 7.98 39.82 35.28
CA GLU A 85 8.12 38.38 35.33
C GLU A 85 9.55 38.11 34.90
N THR A 86 10.29 37.50 35.83
CA THR A 86 11.65 37.06 35.60
C THR A 86 11.61 36.26 34.32
N ALA A 87 12.49 36.60 33.36
CA ALA A 87 12.60 35.93 32.08
C ALA A 87 12.80 34.42 32.33
N GLU A 88 11.71 33.68 32.39
CA GLU A 88 11.73 32.24 32.45
C GLU A 88 12.28 31.80 31.10
N PRO A 89 13.35 30.99 31.05
CA PRO A 89 13.97 30.61 29.79
C PRO A 89 12.91 29.95 28.92
N GLU A 90 12.68 30.50 27.72
CA GLU A 90 11.77 29.90 26.75
C GLU A 90 12.15 28.42 26.57
N PRO A 91 11.17 27.50 26.58
CA PRO A 91 11.44 26.09 26.35
C PRO A 91 12.09 25.90 24.98
N SER A 92 13.38 25.63 24.98
CA SER A 92 14.14 25.32 23.77
C SER A 92 13.76 23.93 23.27
N PHE A 93 13.03 23.84 22.17
CA PHE A 93 12.85 22.59 21.45
C PHE A 93 14.15 22.25 20.70
N SER A 94 14.75 21.11 21.05
CA SER A 94 15.88 20.57 20.31
C SER A 94 15.45 20.32 18.87
N SER A 95 16.06 21.02 17.90
CA SER A 95 15.75 20.93 16.46
C SER A 95 16.36 19.69 15.80
N VAL A 96 16.41 18.57 16.53
CA VAL A 96 16.85 17.30 15.98
C VAL A 96 15.78 16.83 15.00
N ALA A 97 16.05 17.01 13.71
CA ALA A 97 15.23 16.45 12.67
C ALA A 97 15.09 14.93 12.89
N PRO A 98 13.88 14.37 12.84
CA PRO A 98 13.71 12.93 12.99
C PRO A 98 14.51 12.20 11.90
N PRO A 99 15.07 11.01 12.22
CA PRO A 99 15.82 10.24 11.24
C PRO A 99 14.97 9.97 9.99
N PRO A 100 15.59 9.88 8.80
CA PRO A 100 14.86 9.61 7.57
C PRO A 100 14.09 8.29 7.71
N PRO A 101 12.89 8.18 7.10
CA PRO A 101 12.10 6.98 7.22
C PRO A 101 12.88 5.77 6.66
N PRO A 102 12.85 4.62 7.34
CA PRO A 102 13.54 3.42 6.90
C PRO A 102 13.05 2.96 5.52
N ASN A 103 13.98 2.57 4.63
CA ASN A 103 13.63 2.07 3.30
C ASN A 103 13.04 0.65 3.39
N PRO A 104 11.79 0.41 2.95
CA PRO A 104 11.14 -0.91 2.96
C PRO A 104 11.96 -2.03 2.33
N LYS A 105 12.68 -1.74 1.24
CA LYS A 105 13.44 -2.74 0.51
C LYS A 105 14.59 -3.32 1.33
N ASP A 106 15.22 -2.51 2.19
CA ASP A 106 16.34 -2.95 3.01
C ASP A 106 15.94 -4.07 4.00
N TYR A 107 14.67 -4.11 4.41
CA TYR A 107 14.16 -5.13 5.34
C TYR A 107 13.86 -6.46 4.68
N ILE A 108 13.79 -6.51 3.36
CA ILE A 108 13.54 -7.73 2.60
C ILE A 108 14.74 -8.13 1.74
N SER A 109 15.82 -7.35 1.70
CA SER A 109 17.02 -7.68 0.92
C SER A 109 18.05 -8.53 1.65
N ASP A 110 17.96 -8.63 2.99
CA ASP A 110 18.91 -9.39 3.82
C ASP A 110 18.19 -10.18 4.92
N ALA A 111 18.61 -11.43 5.13
CA ALA A 111 18.04 -12.32 6.14
C ALA A 111 18.10 -11.80 7.58
N LYS A 112 19.09 -10.96 7.89
CA LYS A 112 19.29 -10.39 9.21
C LYS A 112 18.30 -9.26 9.52
N LYS A 113 17.67 -8.67 8.50
CA LYS A 113 16.64 -7.64 8.66
C LYS A 113 15.24 -8.20 8.44
N ASP A 114 15.13 -9.24 7.61
CA ASP A 114 13.87 -9.89 7.30
C ASP A 114 13.46 -10.90 8.38
N ARG A 115 12.89 -10.40 9.48
CA ARG A 115 12.61 -11.15 10.71
C ARG A 115 11.18 -11.65 10.86
N ALA A 116 10.24 -11.15 10.06
CA ALA A 116 8.87 -11.63 10.11
C ALA A 116 8.80 -13.15 9.79
N PRO A 117 7.80 -13.90 10.29
CA PRO A 117 7.65 -15.30 9.91
C PRO A 117 7.45 -15.46 8.39
N ILE A 118 8.11 -16.45 7.80
CA ILE A 118 7.96 -16.81 6.39
C ILE A 118 7.01 -18.01 6.34
N THR A 119 5.75 -17.76 6.02
CA THR A 119 4.68 -18.77 6.00
C THR A 119 3.83 -18.67 4.74
N VAL A 120 3.09 -19.73 4.41
CA VAL A 120 2.11 -19.70 3.30
C VAL A 120 1.15 -18.52 3.44
N ASP A 121 0.54 -18.33 4.61
CA ASP A 121 -0.49 -17.29 4.80
C ASP A 121 0.10 -15.87 4.76
N ALA A 122 1.39 -15.69 5.06
CA ALA A 122 2.05 -14.39 4.94
C ALA A 122 2.17 -13.92 3.49
N PHE A 123 2.26 -14.83 2.52
CA PHE A 123 2.41 -14.50 1.09
C PHE A 123 1.17 -14.83 0.25
N PHE A 124 0.36 -15.78 0.68
CA PHE A 124 -0.82 -16.26 -0.04
C PHE A 124 -2.03 -16.37 0.91
N PRO A 125 -2.47 -15.26 1.53
CA PRO A 125 -3.56 -15.26 2.51
C PRO A 125 -4.92 -15.59 1.91
N GLY A 126 -5.87 -15.98 2.78
CA GLY A 126 -7.28 -16.17 2.41
C GLY A 126 -7.54 -17.39 1.52
N LYS A 127 -8.77 -17.54 1.02
CA LYS A 127 -9.16 -18.66 0.13
C LYS A 127 -9.31 -18.24 -1.34
N LYS A 128 -9.22 -16.94 -1.62
CA LYS A 128 -9.40 -16.35 -2.94
C LYS A 128 -8.42 -15.18 -3.08
N LEU A 129 -7.99 -14.94 -4.31
CA LEU A 129 -7.25 -13.75 -4.69
C LEU A 129 -8.12 -12.88 -5.60
N THR A 130 -8.21 -11.58 -5.32
CA THR A 130 -8.92 -10.63 -6.17
C THR A 130 -7.92 -9.65 -6.79
N MET A 131 -7.94 -9.54 -8.12
CA MET A 131 -7.15 -8.60 -8.90
C MET A 131 -8.09 -7.79 -9.79
N GLY A 132 -8.48 -6.61 -9.32
CA GLY A 132 -9.57 -5.84 -9.95
C GLY A 132 -10.89 -6.59 -9.86
N ASP A 133 -11.52 -6.83 -11.01
CA ASP A 133 -12.75 -7.61 -11.17
C ASP A 133 -12.53 -9.13 -11.25
N ARG A 134 -11.26 -9.58 -11.31
CA ARG A 134 -10.92 -10.99 -11.47
C ARG A 134 -10.71 -11.65 -10.12
N VAL A 135 -11.54 -12.64 -9.81
CA VAL A 135 -11.45 -13.45 -8.59
C VAL A 135 -10.93 -14.84 -8.94
N TYR A 136 -9.80 -15.21 -8.33
CA TYR A 136 -9.15 -16.50 -8.48
C TYR A 136 -9.39 -17.35 -7.23
N ALA A 137 -9.75 -18.62 -7.41
CA ALA A 137 -9.86 -19.57 -6.31
C ALA A 137 -8.46 -20.04 -5.90
N LYS A 138 -8.13 -20.00 -4.60
CA LYS A 138 -6.89 -20.57 -4.08
C LYS A 138 -7.04 -22.09 -4.00
N GLY A 139 -6.16 -22.80 -4.69
CA GLY A 139 -5.99 -24.23 -4.62
C GLY A 139 -5.00 -24.65 -3.54
N ALA A 140 -4.33 -25.78 -3.79
CA ALA A 140 -3.35 -26.31 -2.85
C ALA A 140 -2.16 -25.36 -2.63
N THR A 141 -1.63 -25.42 -1.42
CA THR A 141 -0.45 -24.68 -0.99
C THR A 141 0.57 -25.64 -0.41
N GLN A 142 1.86 -25.27 -0.48
CA GLN A 142 2.92 -26.06 0.13
C GLN A 142 4.05 -25.14 0.61
N GLN A 143 4.73 -25.55 1.67
CA GLN A 143 5.99 -24.95 2.09
C GLN A 143 6.99 -26.05 2.41
N THR A 144 8.24 -25.88 1.98
CA THR A 144 9.30 -26.87 2.24
C THR A 144 10.68 -26.21 2.24
N LYS A 145 11.60 -26.78 3.03
CA LYS A 145 13.03 -26.43 3.00
C LYS A 145 13.80 -27.17 1.90
N ASN A 146 13.23 -28.24 1.34
CA ASN A 146 13.82 -28.92 0.20
C ASN A 146 13.45 -28.16 -1.09
N CYS A 147 14.22 -27.12 -1.42
CA CYS A 147 13.94 -26.25 -2.55
C CYS A 147 13.84 -27.00 -3.89
N ALA A 148 14.70 -28.00 -4.11
CA ALA A 148 14.72 -28.76 -5.36
C ALA A 148 13.45 -29.61 -5.57
N ALA A 149 12.85 -30.14 -4.50
CA ALA A 149 11.67 -31.00 -4.57
C ALA A 149 10.42 -30.33 -5.18
N THR A 150 10.42 -29.00 -5.26
CA THR A 150 9.30 -28.21 -5.78
C THR A 150 9.48 -27.75 -7.23
N THR A 151 10.44 -28.31 -7.94
CA THR A 151 10.87 -27.84 -9.26
C THR A 151 10.88 -28.95 -10.32
N LYS A 152 11.00 -28.55 -11.58
CA LYS A 152 11.21 -29.42 -12.74
C LYS A 152 12.40 -28.90 -13.55
N GLY A 153 13.12 -29.82 -14.20
CA GLY A 153 14.32 -29.48 -14.97
C GLY A 153 15.45 -28.97 -14.08
N ALA A 154 16.29 -28.07 -14.61
CA ALA A 154 17.48 -27.59 -13.91
C ALA A 154 17.19 -26.60 -12.74
N LEU A 155 15.94 -26.15 -12.58
CA LEU A 155 15.61 -25.10 -11.62
C LEU A 155 15.99 -25.51 -10.19
N GLY A 156 15.78 -26.77 -9.81
CA GLY A 156 16.10 -27.26 -8.48
C GLY A 156 17.57 -27.07 -8.12
N SER A 157 18.47 -27.44 -9.03
CA SER A 157 19.92 -27.22 -8.87
C SER A 157 20.25 -25.73 -8.85
N VAL A 158 19.60 -24.90 -9.67
CA VAL A 158 19.80 -23.44 -9.66
C VAL A 158 19.42 -22.83 -8.30
N LEU A 159 18.28 -23.25 -7.72
CA LEU A 159 17.85 -22.77 -6.39
C LEU A 159 18.85 -23.19 -5.31
N VAL A 160 19.25 -24.47 -5.27
CA VAL A 160 20.18 -25.00 -4.27
C VAL A 160 21.55 -24.33 -4.38
N ASN A 161 22.10 -24.20 -5.59
CA ASN A 161 23.43 -23.61 -5.81
C ASN A 161 23.51 -22.12 -5.48
N ASN A 162 22.37 -21.41 -5.46
CA ASN A 162 22.31 -20.02 -5.03
C ASN A 162 21.96 -19.86 -3.54
N GLY A 163 21.81 -20.96 -2.79
CA GLY A 163 21.58 -20.96 -1.35
C GLY A 163 20.11 -20.79 -0.98
N CYS A 164 19.17 -21.38 -1.71
CA CYS A 164 17.76 -21.35 -1.33
C CYS A 164 17.53 -21.98 0.05
N ASP A 165 16.87 -21.24 0.95
CA ASP A 165 16.53 -21.68 2.31
C ASP A 165 15.23 -22.48 2.35
N GLN A 166 14.23 -22.03 1.57
CA GLN A 166 12.91 -22.64 1.48
C GLN A 166 12.14 -22.15 0.25
N VAL A 167 11.13 -22.92 -0.14
CA VAL A 167 10.16 -22.56 -1.16
C VAL A 167 8.75 -22.62 -0.59
N ILE A 168 7.97 -21.56 -0.84
CA ILE A 168 6.52 -21.50 -0.61
C ILE A 168 5.83 -21.56 -1.96
N ARG A 169 4.78 -22.38 -2.09
CA ARG A 169 3.96 -22.47 -3.30
C ARG A 169 2.49 -22.30 -3.00
N ALA A 170 1.79 -21.70 -3.96
CA ALA A 170 0.34 -21.67 -4.00
C ALA A 170 -0.12 -21.81 -5.44
N THR A 171 -1.23 -22.52 -5.64
CA THR A 171 -1.90 -22.60 -6.93
C THR A 171 -3.20 -21.80 -6.89
N TYR A 172 -3.53 -21.14 -7.99
CA TYR A 172 -4.79 -20.45 -8.18
C TYR A 172 -5.41 -20.85 -9.51
N SER A 173 -6.74 -20.82 -9.60
CA SER A 173 -7.45 -21.09 -10.86
C SER A 173 -8.61 -20.13 -11.11
N LYS A 174 -8.92 -19.93 -12.39
CA LYS A 174 -10.07 -19.20 -12.91
C LYS A 174 -10.33 -19.62 -14.36
N ASP A 175 -11.58 -19.88 -14.72
CA ASP A 175 -12.05 -20.12 -16.09
C ASP A 175 -11.19 -21.11 -16.91
N GLY A 176 -10.88 -22.27 -16.32
CA GLY A 176 -10.09 -23.32 -16.99
C GLY A 176 -8.59 -23.04 -17.10
N VAL A 177 -8.09 -21.96 -16.49
CA VAL A 177 -6.67 -21.64 -16.36
C VAL A 177 -6.23 -21.88 -14.91
N ALA A 178 -5.07 -22.50 -14.73
CA ALA A 178 -4.41 -22.65 -13.44
C ALA A 178 -3.00 -22.08 -13.47
N VAL A 179 -2.58 -21.52 -12.33
CA VAL A 179 -1.25 -20.96 -12.12
C VAL A 179 -0.71 -21.43 -10.79
N THR A 180 0.46 -22.08 -10.80
CA THR A 180 1.24 -22.31 -9.58
C THR A 180 2.33 -21.26 -9.51
N VAL A 181 2.36 -20.50 -8.41
CA VAL A 181 3.46 -19.61 -8.06
C VAL A 181 4.34 -20.31 -7.04
N GLY A 182 5.65 -20.26 -7.24
CA GLY A 182 6.65 -20.64 -6.25
C GLY A 182 7.51 -19.44 -5.88
N LEU A 183 7.61 -19.18 -4.58
CA LEU A 183 8.44 -18.15 -3.97
C LEU A 183 9.61 -18.83 -3.25
N ALA A 184 10.81 -18.70 -3.80
CA ALA A 184 12.06 -19.17 -3.22
C ALA A 184 12.73 -18.05 -2.40
N VAL A 185 13.18 -18.40 -1.20
CA VAL A 185 13.81 -17.47 -0.26
C VAL A 185 15.31 -17.75 -0.21
N PHE A 186 16.13 -16.70 -0.29
CA PHE A 186 17.59 -16.77 -0.31
C PHE A 186 18.17 -15.90 0.80
N PRO A 187 19.43 -16.05 1.22
CA PRO A 187 20.04 -15.19 2.23
C PRO A 187 20.08 -13.71 1.84
N THR A 188 20.33 -13.41 0.55
CA THR A 188 20.50 -12.04 0.04
C THR A 188 19.76 -11.77 -1.27
N GLU A 189 19.52 -10.49 -1.57
CA GLU A 189 18.99 -10.05 -2.87
C GLU A 189 19.87 -10.47 -4.06
N ALA A 190 21.19 -10.42 -3.91
CA ALA A 190 22.11 -10.80 -4.97
C ALA A 190 21.93 -12.28 -5.40
N GLN A 191 21.76 -13.18 -4.43
CA GLN A 191 21.52 -14.60 -4.68
C GLN A 191 20.15 -14.84 -5.33
N ALA A 192 19.10 -14.19 -4.83
CA ALA A 192 17.76 -14.30 -5.42
C ALA A 192 17.74 -13.82 -6.88
N LYS A 193 18.35 -12.66 -7.14
CA LYS A 193 18.47 -12.10 -8.49
C LYS A 193 19.28 -13.01 -9.42
N LYS A 194 20.38 -13.59 -8.92
CA LYS A 194 21.19 -14.54 -9.68
C LYS A 194 20.40 -15.82 -10.01
N ALA A 195 19.68 -16.38 -9.03
CA ALA A 195 18.83 -17.55 -9.24
C ALA A 195 17.73 -17.30 -10.28
N ALA A 196 17.05 -16.14 -10.21
CA ALA A 196 16.03 -15.77 -11.19
C ALA A 196 16.59 -15.63 -12.61
N ARG A 197 17.79 -15.04 -12.77
CA ARG A 197 18.47 -14.90 -14.07
C ARG A 197 18.95 -16.23 -14.65
N GLN A 198 19.38 -17.15 -13.78
CA GLN A 198 19.85 -18.48 -14.17
C GLN A 198 18.71 -19.50 -14.33
N ALA A 199 17.46 -19.09 -14.10
CA ALA A 199 16.32 -19.99 -14.07
C ALA A 199 16.18 -20.75 -15.38
N SER A 200 16.20 -22.08 -15.28
CA SER A 200 15.97 -23.00 -16.39
C SER A 200 15.08 -24.13 -15.91
N GLY A 201 14.05 -24.49 -16.67
CA GLY A 201 12.98 -25.37 -16.21
C GLY A 201 11.81 -24.59 -15.61
N SER A 202 11.17 -25.13 -14.57
CA SER A 202 10.01 -24.49 -13.94
C SER A 202 9.84 -24.85 -12.48
N VAL A 203 9.08 -24.05 -11.74
CA VAL A 203 8.42 -24.56 -10.54
C VAL A 203 7.50 -25.72 -10.96
N ALA A 204 7.40 -26.76 -10.13
CA ALA A 204 6.46 -27.84 -10.36
C ALA A 204 5.03 -27.33 -10.11
N THR A 205 4.08 -27.78 -10.91
CA THR A 205 2.66 -27.55 -10.67
C THR A 205 2.23 -28.18 -9.35
N LEU A 206 1.21 -27.60 -8.70
CA LEU A 206 0.66 -28.12 -7.46
C LEU A 206 -0.87 -28.21 -7.59
N SER A 207 -1.37 -29.40 -7.90
CA SER A 207 -2.80 -29.69 -7.97
C SER A 207 -3.40 -29.99 -6.60
N GLY A 208 -4.72 -29.98 -6.50
CA GLY A 208 -5.48 -30.22 -5.27
C GLY A 208 -6.25 -29.00 -4.79
N SER A 209 -7.08 -29.20 -3.76
CA SER A 209 -8.00 -28.19 -3.22
C SER A 209 -8.85 -27.52 -4.31
N GLY A 210 -9.45 -28.32 -5.20
CA GLY A 210 -10.31 -27.83 -6.29
C GLY A 210 -9.59 -27.42 -7.58
N VAL A 211 -8.24 -27.50 -7.64
CA VAL A 211 -7.48 -27.26 -8.87
C VAL A 211 -7.02 -28.60 -9.47
N PRO A 212 -7.45 -28.96 -10.70
CA PRO A 212 -7.00 -30.16 -11.39
C PRO A 212 -5.49 -30.16 -11.67
N ALA A 213 -4.95 -31.32 -12.04
CA ALA A 213 -3.63 -31.38 -12.67
C ALA A 213 -3.63 -30.56 -13.97
N PHE A 214 -2.55 -29.83 -14.22
CA PHE A 214 -2.38 -29.00 -15.40
C PHE A 214 -0.90 -29.01 -15.82
N CYS A 215 -0.62 -28.55 -17.04
CA CYS A 215 0.71 -28.67 -17.65
C CYS A 215 1.26 -30.11 -17.67
N PRO A 216 0.53 -31.07 -18.28
CA PRO A 216 1.03 -32.43 -18.45
C PRO A 216 2.31 -32.45 -19.28
N ALA A 217 3.07 -33.54 -19.19
CA ALA A 217 4.24 -33.75 -20.02
C ALA A 217 3.87 -33.61 -21.51
N GLY A 218 4.72 -32.93 -22.29
CA GLY A 218 4.46 -32.65 -23.72
C GLY A 218 3.60 -31.41 -24.01
N SER A 219 2.92 -30.83 -23.00
CA SER A 219 2.20 -29.57 -23.19
C SER A 219 3.12 -28.35 -23.06
N VAL A 220 2.81 -27.30 -23.83
CA VAL A 220 3.45 -25.99 -23.68
C VAL A 220 2.71 -25.22 -22.58
N CYS A 221 3.44 -24.74 -21.57
CA CYS A 221 2.92 -23.88 -20.53
C CYS A 221 3.76 -22.62 -20.41
N ARG A 222 3.11 -21.51 -20.05
CA ARG A 222 3.79 -20.24 -19.84
C ARG A 222 4.56 -20.29 -18.52
N ARG A 223 5.80 -19.80 -18.53
CA ARG A 223 6.68 -19.76 -17.36
C ARG A 223 7.27 -18.37 -17.20
N THR A 224 7.40 -17.90 -15.97
CA THR A 224 8.10 -16.65 -15.64
C THR A 224 9.06 -16.85 -14.47
N ALA A 225 10.09 -16.02 -14.42
CA ALA A 225 11.07 -15.97 -13.35
C ALA A 225 11.39 -14.50 -13.06
N ASN A 226 11.26 -14.08 -11.81
CA ASN A 226 11.50 -12.71 -11.36
C ASN A 226 12.14 -12.72 -9.97
N SER A 227 12.61 -11.56 -9.51
CA SER A 227 13.19 -11.41 -8.17
C SER A 227 12.94 -10.02 -7.60
N TYR A 228 12.72 -9.93 -6.28
CA TYR A 228 12.65 -8.67 -5.56
C TYR A 228 13.10 -8.87 -4.10
N GLY A 229 14.05 -8.06 -3.63
CA GLY A 229 14.75 -8.35 -2.37
C GLY A 229 15.39 -9.74 -2.39
N ARG A 230 15.41 -10.43 -1.25
CA ARG A 230 15.96 -11.78 -1.06
C ARG A 230 15.07 -12.91 -1.60
N TYR A 231 14.11 -12.57 -2.44
CA TYR A 231 13.10 -13.49 -2.97
C TYR A 231 13.20 -13.63 -4.48
N ALA A 232 13.24 -14.87 -4.97
CA ALA A 232 12.98 -15.18 -6.38
C ALA A 232 11.63 -15.87 -6.48
N TYR A 233 10.83 -15.47 -7.47
CA TYR A 233 9.49 -16.02 -7.66
C TYR A 233 9.28 -16.44 -9.10
N PHE A 234 8.59 -17.56 -9.24
CA PHE A 234 8.39 -18.27 -10.49
C PHE A 234 6.91 -18.56 -10.65
N ALA A 235 6.38 -18.42 -11.85
CA ALA A 235 5.04 -18.88 -12.17
C ALA A 235 5.07 -19.91 -13.29
N ILE A 236 4.21 -20.90 -13.20
CA ILE A 236 3.84 -21.77 -14.32
C ILE A 236 2.32 -21.68 -14.52
N SER A 237 1.90 -21.34 -15.73
CA SER A 237 0.51 -21.10 -16.09
C SER A 237 0.11 -21.97 -17.27
N GLY A 238 -1.07 -22.59 -17.20
CA GLY A 238 -1.58 -23.43 -18.28
C GLY A 238 -3.06 -23.74 -18.13
N PHE A 239 -3.61 -24.41 -19.15
CA PHE A 239 -5.00 -24.85 -19.12
C PHE A 239 -5.17 -26.11 -18.26
N THR A 240 -6.26 -26.17 -17.50
CA THR A 240 -6.63 -27.34 -16.68
C THR A 240 -7.12 -28.53 -17.51
N ASN A 241 -7.40 -28.32 -18.80
CA ASN A 241 -7.74 -29.38 -19.74
C ASN A 241 -6.51 -30.00 -20.44
N GLY A 242 -5.30 -29.55 -20.10
CA GLY A 242 -4.04 -30.10 -20.65
C GLY A 242 -3.64 -29.56 -22.03
N LYS A 243 -4.44 -28.67 -22.65
CA LYS A 243 -4.09 -28.03 -23.92
C LYS A 243 -2.80 -27.19 -23.77
N SER A 244 -1.97 -27.21 -24.80
CA SER A 244 -0.82 -26.31 -24.93
C SER A 244 -1.25 -24.84 -25.03
N VAL A 245 -0.54 -23.99 -24.29
CA VAL A 245 -0.65 -22.53 -24.35
C VAL A 245 0.04 -22.01 -25.60
N THR A 246 -0.59 -21.04 -26.25
CA THR A 246 -0.09 -20.28 -27.40
C THR A 246 -0.05 -18.80 -27.07
N THR A 247 0.60 -17.99 -27.91
CA THR A 247 0.65 -16.53 -27.76
C THR A 247 -0.71 -15.85 -27.93
N ALA A 248 -1.70 -16.53 -28.52
CA ALA A 248 -3.07 -16.02 -28.65
C ALA A 248 -3.89 -16.16 -27.36
N ASP A 249 -3.46 -17.00 -26.41
CA ASP A 249 -4.21 -17.34 -25.19
C ASP A 249 -4.08 -16.24 -24.11
N LYS A 250 -4.61 -15.05 -24.39
CA LYS A 250 -4.50 -13.85 -23.53
C LYS A 250 -4.92 -14.08 -22.08
N ASN A 251 -5.90 -14.95 -21.83
CA ASN A 251 -6.36 -15.28 -20.49
C ASN A 251 -5.28 -15.97 -19.64
N VAL A 252 -4.44 -16.81 -20.25
CA VAL A 252 -3.32 -17.48 -19.56
C VAL A 252 -2.25 -16.46 -19.17
N TYR A 253 -1.94 -15.53 -20.06
CA TYR A 253 -0.99 -14.44 -19.81
C TYR A 253 -1.51 -13.52 -18.70
N THR A 254 -2.73 -13.01 -18.84
CA THR A 254 -3.37 -12.12 -17.85
C THR A 254 -3.40 -12.76 -16.47
N THR A 255 -3.83 -14.04 -16.38
CA THR A 255 -3.86 -14.76 -15.10
C THR A 255 -2.45 -14.93 -14.53
N GLY A 256 -1.48 -15.35 -15.35
CA GLY A 256 -0.09 -15.48 -14.90
C GLY A 256 0.52 -14.17 -14.41
N ASP A 257 0.24 -13.06 -15.09
CA ASP A 257 0.75 -11.73 -14.76
C ASP A 257 0.10 -11.16 -13.51
N ASP A 258 -1.21 -11.35 -13.33
CA ASP A 258 -1.92 -11.01 -12.09
C ASP A 258 -1.28 -11.70 -10.88
N LEU A 259 -1.01 -13.01 -10.98
CA LEU A 259 -0.42 -13.78 -9.88
C LEU A 259 1.06 -13.40 -9.62
N THR A 260 1.80 -13.08 -10.68
CA THR A 260 3.17 -12.57 -10.59
C THR A 260 3.20 -11.19 -9.91
N ASN A 261 2.29 -10.28 -10.29
CA ASN A 261 2.13 -8.94 -9.71
C ASN A 261 1.65 -9.01 -8.26
N PHE A 262 0.71 -9.88 -7.95
CA PHE A 262 0.27 -10.13 -6.58
C PHE A 262 1.46 -10.54 -5.70
N THR A 263 2.25 -11.51 -6.15
CA THR A 263 3.40 -12.02 -5.40
C THR A 263 4.43 -10.92 -5.14
N PHE A 264 4.74 -10.11 -6.16
CA PHE A 264 5.58 -8.91 -5.99
C PHE A 264 5.03 -7.96 -4.91
N ARG A 265 3.73 -7.65 -4.96
CA ARG A 265 3.08 -6.77 -3.97
C ARG A 265 3.14 -7.33 -2.56
N GLN A 266 3.03 -8.65 -2.39
CA GLN A 266 3.16 -9.29 -1.06
C GLN A 266 4.59 -9.17 -0.52
N ILE A 267 5.60 -9.39 -1.35
CA ILE A 267 7.01 -9.19 -0.95
C ILE A 267 7.25 -7.71 -0.60
N HIS A 268 6.75 -6.77 -1.42
CA HIS A 268 6.85 -5.34 -1.15
C HIS A 268 6.18 -4.95 0.17
N ARG A 269 4.93 -5.40 0.38
CA ARG A 269 4.15 -5.14 1.59
C ARG A 269 4.87 -5.63 2.84
N ARG A 270 5.52 -6.79 2.76
CA ARG A 270 6.34 -7.32 3.86
C ARG A 270 7.48 -6.36 4.25
N GLY A 271 8.16 -5.76 3.26
CA GLY A 271 9.17 -4.74 3.50
C GLY A 271 8.59 -3.50 4.17
N GLU A 272 7.43 -3.02 3.70
CA GLU A 272 6.74 -1.87 4.29
C GLU A 272 6.36 -2.10 5.75
N LEU A 273 5.82 -3.28 6.07
CA LEU A 273 5.42 -3.63 7.42
C LEU A 273 6.61 -3.63 8.38
N GLN A 274 7.74 -4.22 7.97
CA GLN A 274 8.93 -4.27 8.81
C GLN A 274 9.60 -2.90 8.98
N ALA A 275 9.65 -2.10 7.91
CA ALA A 275 10.12 -0.72 7.99
C ALA A 275 9.22 0.13 8.89
N SER A 276 7.89 -0.04 8.82
CA SER A 276 6.94 0.67 9.67
C SER A 276 7.15 0.34 11.14
N VAL A 277 7.33 -0.94 11.49
CA VAL A 277 7.63 -1.38 12.86
C VAL A 277 8.94 -0.75 13.36
N ALA A 278 9.97 -0.73 12.52
CA ALA A 278 11.26 -0.13 12.88
C ALA A 278 11.18 1.40 13.05
N ALA A 279 10.36 2.10 12.27
CA ALA A 279 10.15 3.54 12.41
C ALA A 279 9.45 3.92 13.73
N THR A 280 8.64 3.03 14.27
CA THR A 280 7.91 3.23 15.54
C THR A 280 8.64 2.65 16.76
N ALA A 281 9.79 2.00 16.58
CA ALA A 281 10.57 1.45 17.68
C ALA A 281 11.20 2.60 18.49
N PRO A 282 11.19 2.55 19.83
CA PRO A 282 11.92 3.51 20.65
C PRO A 282 13.40 3.54 20.25
N ALA A 283 14.00 4.74 20.26
CA ALA A 283 15.45 4.85 20.10
C ALA A 283 16.12 4.02 21.20
N ALA A 284 17.00 3.10 20.81
CA ALA A 284 17.77 2.25 21.72
C ALA A 284 18.92 3.03 22.37
#